data_AF-A0A640TTY5-F1
#
_entry.id   AF-A0A640TTY5-F1
#
_cell.length_a   1.000
_cell.length_b   1.000
_cell.length_c   1.000
_cell.angle_alpha   90.00
_cell.angle_beta   90.00
_cell.angle_gamma   90.00
#
_symmetry.space_group_name_H-M   'P 1'
#
loop_
_entity.id
_entity.type
_entity.pdbx_description
1 polymer ?
#
loop_
_entity_poly.entity_id
_entity_poly.type
_entity_poly.pdbx_seq_one_letter_code
_entity_poly.pdbx_strand_id
1 'polypeptide(L)'
;MKRPWVRRSYDQTRLWMRLPYSPTNRDWILDELGSRRIRPDWNNTVSPRRWEIARTHLRPLVDALAFRFGEVDVYLEFSTTERCDRRCQRAEGDDCTCSCRGEHHGGGVYWKHWTQVGEETLVSEFGRVVRHYLVRRGDMAP
;
A
#
# COMPACT_ATOMS: atom_id res chain seq x y z
N MET A 1 1.84 20.03 -7.37
CA MET A 1 0.76 19.08 -7.05
C MET A 1 1.32 18.06 -6.06
N LYS A 2 0.62 17.71 -4.96
CA LYS A 2 1.16 16.69 -4.03
C LYS A 2 1.10 15.31 -4.70
N ARG A 3 2.20 14.56 -4.62
CA ARG A 3 2.31 13.18 -5.14
C ARG A 3 1.22 12.30 -4.50
N PRO A 4 0.62 11.35 -5.26
CA PRO A 4 -0.32 10.42 -4.68
C PRO A 4 0.39 9.52 -3.66
N TRP A 5 -0.35 9.04 -2.68
CA TRP A 5 0.17 8.11 -1.70
C TRP A 5 -0.83 7.02 -1.34
N VAL A 6 -0.30 5.87 -0.94
CA VAL A 6 -1.04 4.74 -0.37
C VAL A 6 -0.39 4.37 0.96
N ARG A 7 -1.19 4.11 1.99
CA ARG A 7 -0.75 3.60 3.28
C ARG A 7 -1.51 2.33 3.62
N ARG A 8 -0.75 1.30 3.98
CA ARG A 8 -1.27 0.11 4.65
C ARG A 8 -0.77 0.09 6.08
N SER A 9 -1.68 0.35 7.01
CA SER A 9 -1.42 0.22 8.44
C SER A 9 -1.53 -1.23 8.90
N TYR A 10 -0.81 -1.56 9.96
CA TYR A 10 -0.66 -2.93 10.45
C TYR A 10 -2.02 -3.54 10.82
N ASP A 11 -2.83 -2.77 11.56
CA ASP A 11 -4.09 -3.17 12.20
C ASP A 11 -5.35 -2.75 11.41
N GLN A 12 -5.18 -2.17 10.21
CA GLN A 12 -6.31 -1.73 9.40
C GLN A 12 -6.65 -2.75 8.32
N THR A 13 -7.95 -2.95 8.10
CA THR A 13 -8.50 -3.78 7.01
C THR A 13 -8.64 -3.02 5.71
N ARG A 14 -8.41 -1.70 5.74
CA ARG A 14 -8.51 -0.80 4.59
C ARG A 14 -7.19 -0.09 4.34
N LEU A 15 -6.84 0.06 3.08
CA LEU A 15 -5.82 0.99 2.61
C LEU A 15 -6.34 2.40 2.75
N TRP A 16 -5.45 3.30 3.14
CA TRP A 16 -5.67 4.73 3.05
C TRP A 16 -4.94 5.24 1.84
N MET A 17 -5.57 6.10 1.06
CA MET A 17 -4.87 6.70 -0.08
C MET A 17 -5.31 8.13 -0.35
N ARG A 18 -4.47 8.86 -1.08
CA ARG A 18 -4.85 10.14 -1.66
C ARG A 18 -4.24 10.27 -3.04
N LEU A 19 -4.97 10.94 -3.91
CA LEU A 19 -4.57 11.32 -5.26
C LEU A 19 -5.03 12.76 -5.53
N PRO A 20 -4.45 13.43 -6.54
CA PRO A 20 -4.96 14.72 -7.00
C PRO A 20 -6.47 14.69 -7.25
N TYR A 21 -7.18 15.73 -6.84
CA TYR A 21 -8.64 15.77 -6.97
C TYR A 21 -9.05 15.81 -8.44
N SER A 22 -10.00 14.95 -8.79
CA SER A 22 -10.78 14.98 -10.03
C SER A 22 -12.20 14.56 -9.70
N PRO A 23 -13.23 15.16 -10.32
CA PRO A 23 -14.62 14.68 -10.17
C PRO A 23 -14.80 13.22 -10.59
N THR A 24 -13.92 12.70 -11.48
CA THR A 24 -13.97 11.32 -12.00
C THR A 24 -13.14 10.32 -11.18
N ASN A 25 -12.56 10.72 -10.04
CA ASN A 25 -11.68 9.82 -9.28
C ASN A 25 -12.38 8.55 -8.81
N ARG A 26 -13.64 8.64 -8.40
CA ARG A 26 -14.39 7.48 -7.94
C ARG A 26 -14.56 6.45 -9.05
N ASP A 27 -14.97 6.91 -10.23
CA ASP A 27 -15.20 6.03 -11.39
C ASP A 27 -13.89 5.42 -11.86
N TRP A 28 -12.82 6.22 -11.94
CA TRP A 28 -11.48 5.71 -12.24
C TRP A 28 -11.02 4.61 -11.26
N ILE A 29 -11.21 4.78 -9.95
CA ILE A 29 -10.86 3.74 -8.96
C ILE A 29 -11.65 2.45 -9.20
N LEU A 30 -12.93 2.56 -9.54
CA LEU A 30 -13.78 1.39 -9.79
C LEU A 30 -13.36 0.65 -11.06
N ASP A 31 -12.99 1.39 -12.11
CA ASP A 31 -12.55 0.84 -13.38
C ASP A 31 -11.21 0.10 -13.24
N GLU A 32 -10.20 0.73 -12.62
CA GLU A 32 -8.87 0.15 -12.46
C GLU A 32 -8.87 -1.11 -11.58
N LEU A 33 -9.71 -1.13 -10.54
CA LEU A 33 -9.75 -2.26 -9.61
C LEU A 33 -10.74 -3.35 -10.06
N GLY A 34 -11.36 -3.19 -11.24
CA GLY A 34 -12.00 -4.27 -11.99
C GLY A 34 -13.28 -4.83 -11.37
N SER A 35 -14.01 -4.09 -10.52
CA SER A 35 -15.18 -4.65 -9.86
C SER A 35 -16.16 -3.62 -9.30
N ARG A 36 -17.42 -3.73 -9.74
CA ARG A 36 -18.58 -3.07 -9.11
C ARG A 36 -18.83 -3.51 -7.66
N ARG A 37 -18.13 -4.54 -7.16
CA ARG A 37 -18.21 -5.00 -5.76
C ARG A 37 -17.24 -4.27 -4.84
N ILE A 38 -16.31 -3.49 -5.38
CA ILE A 38 -15.42 -2.65 -4.57
C ILE A 38 -16.20 -1.45 -4.09
N ARG A 39 -16.01 -1.10 -2.82
CA ARG A 39 -16.64 0.04 -2.18
C ARG A 39 -15.59 1.07 -1.78
N PRO A 40 -14.97 1.80 -2.73
CA PRO A 40 -14.07 2.89 -2.36
C PRO A 40 -14.88 3.94 -1.61
N ASP A 41 -14.43 4.27 -0.40
CA ASP A 41 -15.12 5.21 0.47
C ASP A 41 -14.28 6.47 0.61
N TRP A 42 -14.89 7.64 0.51
CA TRP A 42 -14.20 8.91 0.72
C TRP A 42 -14.41 9.36 2.16
N ASN A 43 -13.40 9.15 2.99
CA ASN A 43 -13.42 9.58 4.37
C ASN A 43 -13.00 11.06 4.46
N ASN A 44 -14.00 11.93 4.63
CA ASN A 44 -13.83 13.37 4.75
C ASN A 44 -13.83 13.88 6.21
N THR A 45 -14.02 13.00 7.20
CA THR A 45 -14.08 13.34 8.63
C THR A 45 -12.70 13.33 9.29
N VAL A 46 -11.69 12.80 8.60
CA VAL A 46 -10.30 12.69 9.05
C VAL A 46 -9.39 13.69 8.35
N SER A 47 -8.25 13.99 8.99
CA SER A 47 -7.17 14.79 8.40
C SER A 47 -5.90 13.95 8.26
N PRO A 48 -5.35 13.77 7.05
CA PRO A 48 -5.88 14.23 5.77
C PRO A 48 -7.12 13.44 5.33
N ARG A 49 -8.07 14.11 4.66
CA ARG A 49 -9.15 13.44 3.92
C ARG A 49 -8.56 12.48 2.90
N ARG A 50 -9.17 11.31 2.77
CA ARG A 50 -8.58 10.16 2.07
C ARG A 50 -9.64 9.23 1.50
N TRP A 51 -9.24 8.44 0.51
CA TRP A 51 -10.01 7.26 0.14
C TRP A 51 -9.62 6.09 1.04
N GLU A 52 -10.61 5.26 1.35
CA GLU A 52 -10.44 4.00 2.04
C GLU A 52 -10.87 2.85 1.12
N ILE A 53 -9.97 1.90 0.87
CA ILE A 53 -10.14 0.82 -0.12
C ILE A 53 -9.80 -0.51 0.57
N ALA A 54 -10.42 -1.63 0.19
CA ALA A 54 -10.08 -2.90 0.81
C ALA A 54 -8.58 -3.25 0.63
N ARG A 55 -7.96 -3.77 1.69
CA ARG A 55 -6.52 -4.05 1.76
C ARG A 55 -5.98 -4.97 0.67
N THR A 56 -6.80 -5.88 0.19
CA THR A 56 -6.49 -6.82 -0.91
C THR A 56 -6.18 -6.14 -2.24
N HIS A 57 -6.47 -4.85 -2.39
CA HIS A 57 -6.18 -4.09 -3.62
C HIS A 57 -4.85 -3.33 -3.58
N LEU A 58 -3.94 -3.62 -2.63
CA LEU A 58 -2.71 -2.85 -2.45
C LEU A 58 -1.91 -2.73 -3.75
N ARG A 59 -1.54 -3.87 -4.35
CA ARG A 59 -0.78 -3.92 -5.59
C ARG A 59 -1.50 -3.26 -6.78
N PRO A 60 -2.70 -3.70 -7.18
CA PRO A 60 -3.36 -3.10 -8.35
C PRO A 60 -3.63 -1.60 -8.18
N LEU A 61 -3.88 -1.13 -6.95
CA LEU A 61 -4.06 0.30 -6.68
C LEU A 61 -2.75 1.08 -6.84
N VAL A 62 -1.64 0.56 -6.28
CA VAL A 62 -0.33 1.20 -6.39
C VAL A 62 0.11 1.26 -7.86
N ASP A 63 -0.05 0.17 -8.59
CA ASP A 63 0.33 0.11 -10.00
C ASP A 63 -0.50 1.10 -10.83
N ALA A 64 -1.83 1.12 -10.65
CA ALA A 64 -2.71 2.07 -11.34
C ALA A 64 -2.34 3.55 -11.04
N LEU A 65 -1.99 3.86 -9.79
CA LEU A 65 -1.52 5.20 -9.41
C LEU A 65 -0.19 5.56 -10.06
N ALA A 66 0.79 4.65 -10.05
CA ALA A 66 2.07 4.87 -10.70
C ALA A 66 1.89 5.03 -12.23
N PHE A 67 1.05 4.22 -12.88
CA PHE A 67 0.75 4.37 -14.30
C PHE A 67 0.14 5.73 -14.63
N ARG A 68 -0.83 6.19 -13.83
CA ARG A 68 -1.55 7.45 -14.03
C ARG A 68 -0.72 8.70 -13.72
N PHE A 69 0.06 8.67 -12.64
CA PHE A 69 0.75 9.86 -12.10
C PHE A 69 2.27 9.83 -12.26
N GLY A 70 2.83 8.77 -12.83
CA GLY A 70 4.27 8.57 -13.03
C GLY A 70 4.96 7.96 -11.82
N GLU A 71 4.54 8.31 -10.60
CA GLU A 71 5.06 7.77 -9.35
C GLU A 71 4.07 7.89 -8.18
N VAL A 72 4.25 7.06 -7.16
CA VAL A 72 3.41 7.02 -5.95
C VAL A 72 4.25 6.70 -4.71
N ASP A 73 3.96 7.37 -3.59
CA ASP A 73 4.52 7.02 -2.29
C ASP A 73 3.71 5.89 -1.63
N VAL A 74 4.39 4.86 -1.13
CA VAL A 74 3.75 3.73 -0.45
C VAL A 74 4.32 3.57 0.95
N TYR A 75 3.45 3.58 1.96
CA TYR A 75 3.81 3.48 3.37
C TYR A 75 3.26 2.19 3.96
N LEU A 76 4.15 1.32 4.43
CA LEU A 76 3.79 0.00 4.92
C LEU A 76 4.24 -0.18 6.38
N GLU A 77 3.27 -0.38 7.28
CA GLU A 77 3.52 -0.67 8.71
C GLU A 77 3.70 -2.16 9.04
N PHE A 78 4.87 -2.55 9.53
CA PHE A 78 5.16 -3.91 10.00
C PHE A 78 5.23 -3.93 11.52
N SER A 79 4.89 -5.06 12.12
CA SER A 79 5.18 -5.31 13.53
C SER A 79 6.67 -5.56 13.73
N THR A 80 7.24 -5.13 14.86
CA THR A 80 8.59 -5.50 15.28
C THR A 80 8.64 -6.81 16.06
N THR A 81 7.48 -7.38 16.40
CA THR A 81 7.36 -8.53 17.32
C THR A 81 6.68 -9.75 16.68
N GLU A 82 5.81 -9.55 15.67
CA GLU A 82 5.17 -10.63 14.92
C GLU A 82 6.23 -11.46 14.18
N ARG A 83 6.40 -12.72 14.57
CA ARG A 83 7.37 -13.62 13.96
C ARG A 83 6.91 -14.04 12.57
N CYS A 84 7.85 -14.03 11.62
CA CYS A 84 7.62 -14.60 10.29
C CYS A 84 7.43 -16.12 10.38
N ASP A 85 6.36 -16.62 9.76
CA ASP A 85 6.03 -18.04 9.74
C ASP A 85 6.01 -18.60 8.31
N ARG A 86 5.76 -19.92 8.20
CA ARG A 86 5.67 -20.61 6.90
C ARG A 86 4.52 -20.10 6.03
N ARG A 87 3.45 -19.56 6.62
CA ARG A 87 2.31 -19.02 5.86
C ARG A 87 2.73 -17.74 5.14
N CYS A 88 3.43 -16.84 5.82
CA CYS A 88 4.02 -15.65 5.22
C CYS A 88 5.03 -16.03 4.11
N GLN A 89 5.93 -16.96 4.39
CA GLN A 89 6.96 -17.36 3.42
C GLN A 89 6.40 -17.95 2.13
N ARG A 90 5.23 -18.59 2.20
CA ARG A 90 4.55 -19.24 1.07
C ARG A 90 3.37 -18.42 0.52
N ALA A 91 3.14 -17.22 1.03
CA ALA A 91 2.02 -16.41 0.60
C ALA A 91 2.24 -15.84 -0.80
N GLU A 92 1.18 -15.86 -1.60
CA GLU A 92 1.17 -15.31 -2.96
C GLU A 92 0.67 -13.86 -3.01
N GLY A 93 -0.12 -13.43 -2.01
CA GLY A 93 -0.75 -12.11 -1.96
C GLY A 93 0.10 -11.04 -1.26
N ASP A 94 -0.35 -9.78 -1.30
CA ASP A 94 0.44 -8.60 -0.90
C ASP A 94 0.29 -8.15 0.58
N ASP A 95 0.23 -9.10 1.51
CA ASP A 95 -0.24 -8.81 2.87
C ASP A 95 0.73 -9.09 4.03
N CYS A 96 2.04 -9.03 3.78
CA CYS A 96 3.03 -9.24 4.83
C CYS A 96 3.02 -8.14 5.90
N THR A 97 2.73 -8.46 7.17
CA THR A 97 2.89 -7.55 8.32
C THR A 97 4.00 -7.92 9.30
N CYS A 98 4.64 -9.08 9.12
CA CYS A 98 5.63 -9.56 10.09
C CYS A 98 6.88 -8.70 10.20
N SER A 99 7.62 -8.95 11.28
CA SER A 99 8.95 -8.40 11.57
C SER A 99 9.99 -8.63 10.47
N CYS A 100 9.76 -9.62 9.61
CA CYS A 100 10.51 -9.89 8.38
C CYS A 100 10.42 -8.76 7.33
N ARG A 101 9.40 -7.89 7.43
CA ARG A 101 9.16 -6.77 6.51
C ARG A 101 9.20 -7.17 5.03
N GLY A 102 8.62 -8.33 4.72
CA GLY A 102 8.53 -8.87 3.36
C GLY A 102 9.81 -9.53 2.83
N GLU A 103 10.91 -9.58 3.58
CA GLU A 103 12.19 -10.14 3.12
C GLU A 103 12.13 -11.64 2.80
N HIS A 104 11.22 -12.37 3.46
CA HIS A 104 10.99 -13.79 3.20
C HIS A 104 9.62 -14.08 2.58
N HIS A 105 8.80 -13.05 2.38
CA HIS A 105 7.42 -13.20 1.91
C HIS A 105 7.39 -13.65 0.46
N GLY A 106 6.60 -14.69 0.17
CA GLY A 106 6.49 -15.26 -1.18
C GLY A 106 7.83 -15.63 -1.82
N GLY A 107 8.83 -16.04 -1.02
CA GLY A 107 10.19 -16.32 -1.51
C GLY A 107 11.09 -15.10 -1.74
N GLY A 108 10.77 -13.95 -1.14
CA GLY A 108 11.64 -12.76 -1.11
C GLY A 108 11.57 -11.86 -2.34
N VAL A 109 10.65 -12.14 -3.27
CA VAL A 109 10.45 -11.35 -4.51
C VAL A 109 9.42 -10.24 -4.35
N TYR A 110 8.92 -10.04 -3.13
CA TYR A 110 7.74 -9.23 -2.84
C TYR A 110 7.88 -7.74 -3.21
N TRP A 111 9.10 -7.21 -3.09
CA TRP A 111 9.43 -5.79 -3.30
C TRP A 111 9.94 -5.48 -4.71
N LYS A 112 9.86 -6.43 -5.65
CA LYS A 112 10.28 -6.16 -7.03
C LYS A 112 9.61 -4.86 -7.53
N HIS A 113 10.41 -4.01 -8.17
CA HIS A 113 9.99 -2.72 -8.75
C HIS A 113 9.65 -1.60 -7.74
N TRP A 114 9.79 -1.82 -6.42
CA TRP A 114 9.54 -0.82 -5.39
C TRP A 114 10.84 -0.37 -4.76
N THR A 115 11.18 0.92 -4.87
CA THR A 115 12.41 1.46 -4.29
C THR A 115 12.17 1.85 -2.84
N GLN A 116 12.82 1.22 -1.87
CA GLN A 116 12.78 1.69 -0.47
C GLN A 116 13.54 3.03 -0.38
N VAL A 117 12.86 4.08 0.09
CA VAL A 117 13.42 5.43 0.22
C VAL A 117 13.45 5.93 1.67
N GLY A 118 12.86 5.17 2.61
CA GLY A 118 12.93 5.48 4.04
C GLY A 118 12.42 4.33 4.92
N GLU A 119 12.82 4.37 6.18
CA GLU A 119 12.30 3.50 7.24
C GLU A 119 12.23 4.30 8.54
N GLU A 120 11.11 4.20 9.26
CA GLU A 120 10.88 4.92 10.51
C GLU A 120 10.25 3.99 11.56
N THR A 121 10.83 3.93 12.75
CA THR A 121 10.25 3.21 13.89
C THR A 121 9.18 4.08 14.56
N LEU A 122 7.96 3.56 14.65
CA LEU A 122 6.87 4.22 15.37
C LEU A 122 6.95 3.84 16.85
N VAL A 123 7.09 4.85 17.70
CA VAL A 123 6.97 4.68 19.16
C VAL A 123 5.49 4.43 19.49
N SER A 124 5.16 3.16 19.74
CA SER A 124 3.82 2.71 20.15
C SER A 124 3.94 1.49 21.05
N GLU A 125 2.90 1.20 21.82
CA GLU A 125 2.84 0.01 22.71
C GLU A 125 3.14 -1.30 21.97
N PHE A 126 2.82 -1.38 20.67
CA PHE A 126 2.86 -2.62 19.90
C PHE A 126 4.09 -2.77 18.99
N GLY A 127 5.08 -1.86 19.08
CA GLY A 127 6.33 -1.92 18.31
C GLY A 127 6.09 -2.00 16.79
N ARG A 128 6.12 -0.87 16.10
CA ARG A 128 5.83 -0.82 14.66
C ARG A 128 6.94 -0.12 13.91
N VAL A 129 7.16 -0.53 12.66
CA VAL A 129 8.04 0.16 11.73
C VAL A 129 7.27 0.46 10.45
N VAL A 130 7.42 1.68 9.94
CA VAL A 130 6.95 2.08 8.62
C VAL A 130 8.12 2.00 7.65
N ARG A 131 7.98 1.22 6.57
CA ARG A 131 8.83 1.39 5.38
C ARG A 131 8.13 2.31 4.39
N HIS A 132 8.88 3.26 3.87
CA HIS A 132 8.47 4.16 2.80
C HIS A 132 9.10 3.69 1.49
N TYR A 133 8.26 3.32 0.55
CA TYR A 133 8.63 2.96 -0.80
C TYR A 133 8.20 4.03 -1.80
N LEU A 134 9.00 4.18 -2.83
CA LEU A 134 8.69 4.92 -4.03
C LEU A 134 8.52 3.93 -5.18
N VAL A 135 7.35 3.95 -5.80
CA VAL A 135 7.03 3.15 -6.98
C VAL A 135 6.90 4.07 -8.17
N ARG A 136 7.74 3.85 -9.19
CA ARG A 136 7.73 4.65 -10.42
C ARG A 136 7.24 3.81 -11.57
N ARG A 137 6.50 4.44 -12.49
CA ARG A 137 6.04 3.79 -13.72
C ARG A 137 7.16 3.13 -14.51
N GLY A 138 8.32 3.79 -14.58
CA GLY A 138 9.50 3.28 -15.29
C GLY A 138 10.09 2.02 -14.66
N ASP A 139 9.88 1.81 -13.36
CA ASP A 139 10.41 0.65 -12.64
C ASP A 139 9.51 -0.59 -12.84
N MET A 140 8.25 -0.44 -13.28
CA MET A 140 7.23 -1.50 -13.37
C MET A 140 7.10 -2.16 -14.75
N ALA A 141 7.80 -1.67 -15.78
CA ALA A 141 7.80 -2.32 -17.10
C ALA A 141 8.60 -3.65 -17.05
N PRO A 142 8.21 -4.67 -17.84
CA PRO A 142 8.92 -5.95 -17.88
C PRO A 142 10.37 -5.84 -18.32
#